data_AF-A0A523DFS5-F1
#
_entry.id   AF-A0A523DFS5-F1
#
_cell.length_a   1.000
_cell.length_b   1.000
_cell.length_c   1.000
_cell.angle_alpha   90.00
_cell.angle_beta   90.00
_cell.angle_gamma   90.00
#
_symmetry.space_group_name_H-M   'P 1'
#
loop_
_entity.id
_entity.type
_entity.pdbx_description
1 polymer ?
#
loop_
_entity_poly.entity_id
_entity_poly.type
_entity_poly.pdbx_seq_one_letter_code
_entity_poly.pdbx_strand_id
1 'polypeptide(L)'
;MVIQNGNAYDEGLDNDCWEPIKAYWEDRDAINMGLDHDFRKNVKEAYDQPNMSNADALRFLVTLGATQWHYTNGVRDRDVISPDNWHVTQRLLDRPGNEAIQLQLFYDYGSNPPLYPSWQDTSGLEQSDHRMSGLSERTERIEPPCLT
;
A
#
# COMPACT_ATOMS: atom_id res chain seq x y z
N MET A 1 -5.75 13.27 -2.51
CA MET A 1 -6.76 12.21 -2.32
C MET A 1 -6.19 11.28 -1.28
N VAL A 2 -6.96 10.92 -0.25
CA VAL A 2 -6.56 9.89 0.70
C VAL A 2 -7.17 8.59 0.22
N ILE A 3 -6.35 7.61 -0.14
CA ILE A 3 -6.82 6.30 -0.60
C ILE A 3 -6.81 5.38 0.62
N GLN A 4 -7.96 5.22 1.26
CA GLN A 4 -8.10 4.35 2.43
C GLN A 4 -8.50 2.95 1.98
N ASN A 5 -7.53 2.03 1.95
CA ASN A 5 -7.81 0.63 2.24
C ASN A 5 -7.43 0.42 3.71
N GLY A 6 -8.46 0.37 4.56
CA GLY A 6 -8.31 0.20 5.99
C GLY A 6 -7.98 -1.25 6.33
N ASN A 7 -6.70 -1.60 6.35
CA ASN A 7 -6.25 -2.72 7.17
C ASN A 7 -6.09 -2.20 8.59
N ALA A 8 -7.15 -2.33 9.38
CA ALA A 8 -7.16 -1.94 10.80
C ALA A 8 -6.58 -3.03 11.71
N TYR A 9 -5.81 -3.97 11.17
CA TYR A 9 -5.34 -5.18 11.86
C TYR A 9 -3.89 -5.47 11.50
N ASP A 10 -3.11 -5.90 12.48
CA ASP A 10 -1.69 -6.23 12.29
C ASP A 10 -1.50 -7.36 11.26
N GLU A 11 -2.41 -8.34 11.23
CA GLU A 11 -2.42 -9.44 10.27
C GLU A 11 -2.54 -8.95 8.82
N GLY A 12 -3.22 -7.82 8.60
CA GLY A 12 -3.35 -7.20 7.27
C GLY A 12 -2.10 -6.43 6.84
N LEU A 13 -1.17 -6.16 7.76
CA LEU A 13 0.09 -5.45 7.52
C LEU A 13 1.28 -6.41 7.45
N ASP A 14 1.10 -7.71 7.74
CA ASP A 14 2.18 -8.70 7.73
C ASP A 14 2.30 -9.41 6.38
N ASN A 15 2.82 -8.69 5.37
CA ASN A 15 3.09 -9.23 4.03
C ASN A 15 4.11 -8.37 3.26
N ASP A 16 4.65 -8.93 2.17
CA ASP A 16 5.70 -8.36 1.32
C ASP A 16 5.40 -6.94 0.80
N CYS A 17 4.13 -6.56 0.66
CA CYS A 17 3.77 -5.22 0.23
C CYS A 17 4.03 -4.15 1.28
N TRP A 18 3.92 -4.51 2.56
CA TRP A 18 4.10 -3.58 3.69
C TRP A 18 5.53 -3.54 4.19
N GLU A 19 6.40 -4.49 3.85
CA GLU A 19 7.81 -4.48 4.28
C GLU A 19 8.55 -3.18 3.93
N PRO A 20 8.49 -2.65 2.69
CA PRO A 20 9.17 -1.39 2.36
C PRO A 20 8.57 -0.19 3.09
N ILE A 21 7.28 -0.26 3.43
CA ILE A 21 6.57 0.79 4.17
C ILE A 21 6.98 0.74 5.65
N LYS A 22 7.11 -0.44 6.25
CA LYS A 22 7.63 -0.63 7.61
C LYS A 22 9.09 -0.16 7.70
N ALA A 23 9.93 -0.49 6.72
CA ALA A 23 11.31 0.01 6.66
C ALA A 23 11.35 1.54 6.55
N TYR A 24 10.43 2.15 5.79
CA TYR A 24 10.29 3.60 5.71
C TYR A 24 9.86 4.25 7.04
N TRP A 25 9.03 3.57 7.84
CA TRP A 25 8.66 4.05 9.18
C TRP A 25 9.83 4.01 10.17
N GLU A 26 10.73 3.04 10.04
CA GLU A 26 11.93 2.93 10.89
C GLU A 26 12.97 3.98 10.53
N ASP A 27 13.31 4.10 9.24
CA ASP A 27 14.25 5.09 8.75
C ASP A 27 13.94 5.44 7.29
N ARG A 28 13.49 6.67 7.06
CA ARG A 28 13.14 7.17 5.73
C ARG A 28 14.35 7.40 4.82
N ASP A 29 15.51 7.64 5.42
CA ASP A 29 16.74 8.04 4.75
C ASP A 29 17.70 6.84 4.61
N ALA A 30 17.39 5.71 5.26
CA ALA A 30 18.11 4.46 5.09
C ALA A 30 18.14 4.03 3.62
N ILE A 31 19.32 3.55 3.21
CA ILE A 31 19.58 3.08 1.86
C ILE A 31 19.35 1.57 1.82
N ASN A 32 18.51 1.13 0.89
CA ASN A 32 18.24 -0.28 0.60
C ASN A 32 17.62 -1.12 1.73
N MET A 33 17.26 -0.53 2.87
CA MET A 33 16.66 -1.25 4.00
C MET A 33 15.23 -1.73 3.66
N GLY A 34 14.94 -3.02 3.83
CA GLY A 34 13.64 -3.58 3.48
C GLY A 34 13.35 -3.66 1.97
N LEU A 35 14.40 -3.53 1.13
CA LEU A 35 14.31 -3.62 -0.33
C LEU A 35 15.00 -4.89 -0.89
N ASP A 36 15.07 -5.95 -0.10
CA ASP A 36 15.86 -7.17 -0.40
C ASP A 36 15.06 -8.32 -1.03
N HIS A 37 13.77 -8.11 -1.31
CA HIS A 37 12.90 -9.07 -2.00
C HIS A 37 13.04 -9.02 -3.53
N ASP A 38 12.72 -10.11 -4.22
CA ASP A 38 12.95 -10.26 -5.67
C ASP A 38 12.23 -9.19 -6.50
N PHE A 39 11.02 -8.80 -6.10
CA PHE A 39 10.31 -7.67 -6.69
C PHE A 39 11.10 -6.34 -6.64
N ARG A 40 11.77 -6.05 -5.52
CA ARG A 40 12.51 -4.80 -5.34
C ARG A 40 13.88 -4.82 -6.01
N LYS A 41 14.48 -5.99 -6.21
CA LYS A 41 15.66 -6.15 -7.09
C LYS A 41 15.30 -5.74 -8.52
N ASN A 42 14.17 -6.23 -9.03
CA ASN A 42 13.68 -5.89 -10.38
C ASN A 42 13.39 -4.39 -10.53
N VAL A 43 12.88 -3.73 -9.48
CA VAL A 43 12.67 -2.27 -9.47
C VAL A 43 14.01 -1.53 -9.50
N LYS A 44 14.98 -1.86 -8.63
CA LYS A 44 16.30 -1.20 -8.63
C LYS A 44 17.00 -1.31 -9.99
N GLU A 45 16.87 -2.47 -10.64
CA GLU A 45 17.41 -2.73 -11.98
C GLU A 45 16.66 -1.95 -13.07
N ALA A 46 15.32 -1.91 -13.04
CA ALA A 46 14.50 -1.18 -14.01
C ALA A 46 14.73 0.34 -13.99
N TYR A 47 15.11 0.90 -12.84
CA TYR A 47 15.38 2.33 -12.67
C TYR A 47 16.87 2.70 -12.75
N ASP A 48 17.78 1.74 -12.96
CA ASP A 48 19.25 1.92 -12.90
C ASP A 48 19.71 2.65 -11.61
N GLN A 49 19.07 2.29 -10.49
CA GLN A 49 19.28 2.92 -9.18
C GLN A 49 19.70 1.86 -8.14
N PRO A 50 21.00 1.53 -8.06
CA PRO A 50 21.50 0.50 -7.12
C PRO A 50 21.43 0.93 -5.65
N ASN A 51 21.36 2.24 -5.40
CA ASN A 51 21.20 2.84 -4.07
C ASN A 51 19.94 3.70 -4.07
N MET A 52 18.94 3.27 -3.31
CA MET A 52 17.67 3.97 -3.19
C MET A 52 17.37 4.20 -1.72
N SER A 53 17.02 5.43 -1.34
CA SER A 53 16.48 5.68 -0.01
C SER A 53 15.09 5.05 0.11
N ASN A 54 14.65 4.75 1.33
CA ASN A 54 13.31 4.24 1.55
C ASN A 54 12.23 5.23 1.05
N ALA A 55 12.46 6.54 1.18
CA ALA A 55 11.58 7.56 0.60
C ALA A 55 11.47 7.46 -0.93
N ASP A 56 12.59 7.34 -1.62
CA ASP A 56 12.63 7.22 -3.08
C ASP A 56 11.92 5.94 -3.53
N ALA A 57 12.10 4.84 -2.78
CA ALA A 57 11.49 3.54 -3.07
C ALA A 57 9.96 3.53 -2.94
N LEU A 58 9.37 4.52 -2.26
CA LEU A 58 7.92 4.66 -2.10
C LEU A 58 7.29 5.68 -3.07
N ARG A 59 8.07 6.49 -3.79
CA ARG A 59 7.52 7.48 -4.76
C ARG A 59 6.64 6.85 -5.83
N PHE A 60 6.85 5.58 -6.16
CA PHE A 60 5.99 4.88 -7.12
C PHE A 60 4.50 4.89 -6.71
N LEU A 61 4.18 4.97 -5.41
CA LEU A 61 2.81 4.95 -4.87
C LEU A 61 1.94 6.13 -5.33
N VAL A 62 2.54 7.23 -5.80
CA VAL A 62 1.81 8.40 -6.28
C VAL A 62 1.87 8.59 -7.80
N THR A 63 2.37 7.58 -8.52
CA THR A 63 2.42 7.59 -10.00
C THR A 63 1.05 7.27 -10.60
N LEU A 64 0.82 7.64 -11.86
CA LEU A 64 -0.41 7.33 -12.59
C LEU A 64 -0.74 5.82 -12.57
N GLY A 65 0.27 4.97 -12.73
CA GLY A 65 0.09 3.51 -12.71
C GLY A 65 -0.42 3.02 -11.34
N ALA A 66 0.19 3.50 -10.26
CA ALA A 66 -0.29 3.19 -8.90
C ALA A 66 -1.69 3.75 -8.65
N THR A 67 -1.95 5.00 -9.07
CA THR A 67 -3.27 5.64 -8.95
C THR A 67 -4.35 4.83 -9.67
N GLN A 68 -4.10 4.36 -10.90
CA GLN A 68 -5.04 3.48 -11.61
C GLN A 68 -5.19 2.13 -10.91
N TRP A 69 -4.09 1.55 -10.42
CA TRP A 69 -4.12 0.29 -9.69
C TRP A 69 -5.01 0.37 -8.45
N HIS A 70 -4.92 1.47 -7.68
CA HIS A 70 -5.77 1.69 -6.51
C HIS A 70 -7.29 1.63 -6.81
N TYR A 71 -7.71 2.02 -8.00
CA TYR A 71 -9.12 1.95 -8.41
C TYR A 71 -9.53 0.61 -9.00
N THR A 72 -8.58 -0.19 -9.47
CA THR A 72 -8.87 -1.38 -10.29
C THR A 72 -8.50 -2.69 -9.60
N ASN A 73 -7.67 -2.65 -8.57
CA ASN A 73 -7.29 -3.81 -7.79
C ASN A 73 -8.49 -4.41 -7.05
N GLY A 74 -8.63 -5.74 -7.10
CA GLY A 74 -9.73 -6.46 -6.45
C GLY A 74 -11.11 -6.27 -7.09
N VAL A 75 -11.21 -5.47 -8.16
CA VAL A 75 -12.45 -5.28 -8.91
C VAL A 75 -12.63 -6.43 -9.91
N ARG A 76 -13.79 -7.10 -9.86
CA ARG A 76 -14.12 -8.26 -10.71
C ARG A 76 -14.22 -7.93 -12.20
N ASP A 77 -14.70 -6.73 -12.53
CA ASP A 77 -14.81 -6.23 -13.90
C ASP A 77 -14.23 -4.81 -13.94
N ARG A 78 -13.14 -4.60 -14.67
CA ARG A 78 -12.44 -3.31 -14.71
C ARG A 78 -13.12 -2.33 -15.66
N ASP A 79 -13.91 -2.81 -16.62
CA ASP A 79 -14.51 -1.98 -17.66
C ASP A 79 -15.65 -1.12 -17.11
N VAL A 80 -16.18 -1.44 -15.93
CA VAL A 80 -17.18 -0.62 -15.24
C VAL A 80 -16.57 0.57 -14.47
N ILE A 81 -15.24 0.66 -14.37
CA ILE A 81 -14.56 1.75 -13.69
C ILE A 81 -14.16 2.81 -14.72
N SER A 82 -14.76 4.00 -14.61
CA SER A 82 -14.41 5.12 -15.48
C SER A 82 -12.94 5.52 -15.32
N PRO A 83 -12.19 5.69 -16.43
CA PRO A 83 -10.85 6.25 -16.42
C PRO A 83 -10.72 7.63 -15.77
N ASP A 84 -11.79 8.41 -15.76
CA ASP A 84 -11.80 9.74 -15.15
C ASP A 84 -11.41 9.69 -13.66
N ASN A 85 -11.67 8.58 -12.98
CA ASN A 85 -11.36 8.39 -11.57
C ASN A 85 -9.86 8.61 -11.28
N TRP A 86 -8.98 7.91 -12.01
CA TRP A 86 -7.54 8.05 -11.78
C TRP A 86 -6.96 9.29 -12.47
N HIS A 87 -7.52 9.76 -13.59
CA HIS A 87 -7.03 10.98 -14.24
C HIS A 87 -7.30 12.24 -13.41
N VAL A 88 -8.50 12.39 -12.84
CA VAL A 88 -8.81 13.52 -11.95
C VAL A 88 -7.97 13.44 -10.67
N THR A 89 -7.79 12.25 -10.12
CA THR A 89 -6.92 12.04 -8.96
C THR A 89 -5.48 12.41 -9.25
N GLN A 90 -4.91 11.88 -10.33
CA GLN A 90 -3.50 12.08 -10.65
C GLN A 90 -3.21 13.57 -10.83
N ARG A 91 -4.12 14.32 -11.46
CA ARG A 91 -4.00 15.78 -11.55
C ARG A 91 -3.89 16.48 -10.18
N LEU A 92 -4.52 15.94 -9.13
CA LEU A 92 -4.37 16.46 -7.78
C LEU A 92 -3.04 16.03 -7.15
N LEU A 93 -2.61 14.79 -7.38
CA LEU A 93 -1.32 14.27 -6.90
C LEU A 93 -0.13 14.99 -7.54
N ASP A 94 -0.22 15.36 -8.82
CA ASP A 94 0.83 16.05 -9.57
C ASP A 94 0.99 17.53 -9.21
N ARG A 95 0.18 18.05 -8.26
CA ARG A 95 0.34 19.43 -7.79
C ARG A 95 1.72 19.61 -7.16
N PRO A 96 2.41 20.74 -7.40
CA PRO A 96 3.72 20.99 -6.81
C PRO A 96 3.73 20.78 -5.29
N GLY A 97 4.70 19.99 -4.81
CA GLY A 97 4.88 19.66 -3.39
C GLY A 97 3.96 18.57 -2.85
N ASN A 98 2.96 18.11 -3.60
CA ASN A 98 1.97 17.18 -3.08
C ASN A 98 2.52 15.76 -2.89
N GLU A 99 3.49 15.33 -3.73
CA GLU A 99 4.22 14.07 -3.51
C GLU A 99 4.89 14.03 -2.12
N ALA A 100 5.61 15.09 -1.74
CA ALA A 100 6.27 15.17 -0.43
C ALA A 100 5.25 15.13 0.72
N ILE A 101 4.09 15.75 0.54
CA ILE A 101 2.98 15.69 1.50
C ILE A 101 2.41 14.27 1.61
N GLN A 102 2.25 13.55 0.49
CA GLN A 102 1.77 12.16 0.52
C GLN A 102 2.78 11.25 1.22
N LEU A 103 4.08 11.38 0.92
CA LEU A 103 5.13 10.61 1.59
C LEU A 103 5.17 10.90 3.10
N GLN A 104 5.04 12.17 3.49
CA GLN A 104 4.94 12.52 4.91
C GLN A 104 3.72 11.88 5.58
N LEU A 105 2.56 11.86 4.91
CA LEU A 105 1.37 11.19 5.41
C LEU A 105 1.58 9.68 5.59
N PHE A 106 2.26 9.02 4.64
CA PHE A 106 2.63 7.60 4.76
C PHE A 106 3.58 7.34 5.93
N TYR A 107 4.52 8.26 6.17
CA TYR A 107 5.44 8.18 7.31
C TYR A 107 4.68 8.29 8.63
N ASP A 108 3.83 9.33 8.76
CA ASP A 108 3.07 9.59 9.99
C ASP A 108 2.11 8.45 10.34
N TYR A 109 1.59 7.74 9.31
CA TYR A 109 0.74 6.57 9.50
C TYR A 109 1.43 5.44 10.27
N GLY A 110 2.76 5.36 10.29
CA GLY A 110 3.50 4.37 11.07
C GLY A 110 3.23 4.44 12.58
N SER A 111 2.67 5.56 13.07
CA SER A 111 2.22 5.71 14.45
C SER A 111 0.85 5.08 14.75
N ASN A 112 0.09 4.68 13.72
CA ASN A 112 -1.29 4.20 13.85
C ASN A 112 -1.41 2.72 14.28
N PRO A 113 -0.63 1.74 13.76
CA PRO A 113 -0.81 0.33 14.10
C PRO A 113 -0.83 0.04 15.63
N PRO A 114 0.07 0.64 16.45
CA PRO A 114 0.02 0.46 17.91
C PRO A 114 -1.28 0.94 18.57
N LEU A 115 -2.07 1.78 17.90
CA LEU A 115 -3.32 2.33 18.42
C LEU A 115 -4.54 1.48 18.06
N TYR A 116 -4.42 0.56 17.08
CA TYR A 116 -5.54 -0.25 16.61
C TYR A 116 -6.25 -1.04 17.71
N PRO A 117 -5.56 -1.72 18.66
CA PRO A 117 -6.23 -2.45 19.72
C PRO A 117 -7.18 -1.56 20.55
N SER A 118 -6.76 -0.33 20.86
CA SER A 118 -7.57 0.60 21.65
C SER A 118 -8.80 1.13 20.90
N TRP A 119 -8.66 1.37 19.58
CA TRP A 119 -9.75 1.83 18.73
C TRP A 119 -10.78 0.74 18.51
N GLN A 120 -10.33 -0.51 18.38
CA GLN A 120 -11.19 -1.68 18.21
C GLN A 120 -12.00 -1.97 19.49
N ASP A 121 -11.34 -1.94 20.65
CA ASP A 121 -12.00 -2.18 21.96
C ASP A 121 -13.17 -1.20 22.20
N THR A 122 -12.99 0.07 21.80
CA THR A 122 -14.01 1.12 21.95
C THR A 122 -15.18 0.96 20.97
N SER A 123 -14.97 0.28 19.83
CA SER A 123 -15.96 0.20 18.74
C SER A 123 -17.08 -0.83 18.97
N GLY A 124 -17.02 -1.65 20.02
CA GLY A 124 -18.07 -2.62 20.37
C GLY A 124 -18.30 -3.71 19.31
N LEU A 125 -17.39 -3.86 18.35
CA LEU A 125 -17.41 -4.95 17.39
C LEU A 125 -16.96 -6.23 18.12
N GLU A 126 -17.91 -7.01 18.65
CA GLU A 126 -17.65 -8.38 19.07
C GLU A 126 -17.02 -9.13 17.88
N GLN A 127 -15.75 -9.50 18.02
CA GLN A 127 -15.10 -10.42 17.09
C GLN A 127 -15.72 -11.80 17.31
N SER A 128 -16.81 -12.09 16.61
CA SER A 128 -17.28 -13.46 16.53
C SER A 128 -16.24 -14.26 15.75
N ASP A 129 -15.58 -15.17 16.45
CA ASP A 129 -14.68 -16.21 15.94
C ASP A 129 -15.45 -17.13 14.97
N HIS A 130 -15.72 -16.62 13.75
CA HIS A 130 -16.23 -17.42 12.67
C HIS A 130 -15.06 -18.17 12.04
N ARG A 131 -14.84 -19.39 12.54
CA ARG A 131 -14.22 -20.46 11.76
C ARG A 131 -14.84 -20.45 10.37
N MET A 132 -14.08 -20.01 9.37
CA MET A 132 -14.41 -20.13 7.95
C MET A 132 -14.28 -21.60 7.52
N SER A 133 -15.11 -22.48 8.09
CA SER A 133 -15.32 -23.84 7.60
C SER A 133 -16.51 -23.79 6.64
N GLY A 134 -16.27 -23.49 5.36
CA GLY A 134 -17.34 -23.66 4.36
C GLY A 134 -17.28 -22.89 3.05
N LEU A 135 -16.18 -22.22 2.68
CA LEU A 135 -16.04 -21.63 1.34
C LEU A 135 -14.70 -22.05 0.71
N SER A 136 -14.56 -23.36 0.53
CA SER A 136 -13.60 -23.93 -0.42
C SER A 136 -14.26 -23.88 -1.80
N GLU A 137 -13.88 -22.89 -2.62
CA GLU A 137 -13.51 -23.02 -4.05
C GLU A 137 -13.71 -21.71 -4.82
N ARG A 138 -12.59 -21.23 -5.41
CA ARG A 138 -12.48 -20.22 -6.48
C ARG A 138 -12.86 -18.78 -6.16
N THR A 139 -12.05 -18.15 -5.32
CA THR A 139 -11.50 -16.84 -5.69
C THR A 139 -10.04 -17.08 -6.05
N GLU A 140 -9.67 -16.86 -7.31
CA GLU A 140 -8.27 -16.59 -7.62
C GLU A 140 -7.90 -15.39 -6.75
N ARG A 141 -7.05 -15.64 -5.76
CA ARG A 141 -6.45 -14.61 -4.95
C ARG A 141 -5.66 -13.76 -5.93
N ILE A 142 -6.20 -12.61 -6.31
CA ILE A 142 -5.45 -11.62 -7.07
C ILE A 142 -4.40 -11.11 -6.10
N GLU A 143 -3.23 -11.75 -6.14
CA GLU A 143 -2.06 -11.35 -5.37
C GLU A 143 -1.67 -9.92 -5.75
N PRO A 144 -1.22 -9.11 -4.78
CA PRO A 144 -0.89 -7.71 -5.03
C PRO A 144 0.32 -7.58 -5.98
N PRO A 145 0.40 -6.54 -6.83
CA PRO A 145 1.50 -6.32 -7.79
C PRO A 145 2.81 -5.85 -7.14
N CYS A 146 2.98 -6.09 -5.84
CA CYS A 146 4.30 -6.23 -5.22
C CYS A 146 4.96 -7.57 -5.63
N LEU A 147 4.23 -8.40 -6.40
CA LEU A 147 4.57 -9.76 -6.79
C LEU A 147 4.32 -9.94 -8.30
N THR A 148 5.37 -9.76 -9.09
CA THR A 148 5.70 -10.65 -10.21
C THR A 148 7.09 -11.19 -9.98
#